data_AF-A0A949CNP1-F1
#
_entry.id   AF-A0A949CNP1-F1
#
_cell.length_a   1.000
_cell.length_b   1.000
_cell.length_c   1.000
_cell.angle_alpha   90.00
_cell.angle_beta   90.00
_cell.angle_gamma   90.00
#
_symmetry.space_group_name_H-M   'P 1'
#
loop_
_entity.id
_entity.type
_entity.pdbx_description
1 polymer ?
#
loop_
_entity_poly.entity_id
_entity_poly.type
_entity_poly.pdbx_seq_one_letter_code
_entity_poly.pdbx_strand_id
1 'polypeptide(L)'
;MRVVYQTLAMSLLVVLLPKWTVLQAQTSTLLNELKQVAPGDDSTEKAARIVKSLKESQDLSLTAVLESMRGATPLGRNWLSGVANNLYRKQQAQSGDALMKFLQDTTQDGEARYKAFIWLTENSPEQRSLLLSKMLEDPSPEIRYAAIENSLGSAKEPESLQRLLNVARHPDQVVGLIKKLEEAGSIVDQAKHFGFVGTWNLIGPFDHVGTKNFNKSFPIETDWVQGKIAESYEGKKQAVKWQEYTSKEKDGNIDLAVIFANEKGCIVYGTTEFNSPIEGPAEIRLGCINGHKIWLNGKLVMSNEVYHSSTQIDQYIEPIELKKGTNRILIKVCQNEQTEAWAQRYQFMLRITDSTGKAIQQPN
;
A
#
# COMPACT_ATOMS: atom_id res chain seq x y z
N MET A 1 -67.20 -39.24 -42.83
CA MET A 1 -66.29 -38.19 -42.32
C MET A 1 -66.32 -38.24 -40.80
N ARG A 2 -65.31 -38.85 -40.17
CA ARG A 2 -65.12 -38.87 -38.70
C ARG A 2 -63.93 -37.97 -38.39
N VAL A 3 -64.12 -36.94 -37.59
CA VAL A 3 -63.05 -36.06 -37.10
C VAL A 3 -62.70 -36.49 -35.68
N VAL A 4 -61.41 -36.76 -35.46
CA VAL A 4 -60.81 -37.15 -34.18
C VAL A 4 -60.29 -35.88 -33.51
N TYR A 5 -60.62 -35.66 -32.23
CA TYR A 5 -59.97 -34.66 -31.39
C TYR A 5 -58.81 -35.31 -30.61
N GLN A 6 -57.59 -34.83 -30.82
CA GLN A 6 -56.43 -35.09 -29.97
C GLN A 6 -56.26 -33.92 -28.99
N THR A 7 -56.34 -34.20 -27.69
CA THR A 7 -55.93 -33.28 -26.63
C THR A 7 -54.44 -33.49 -26.33
N LEU A 8 -53.61 -32.48 -26.57
CA LEU A 8 -52.23 -32.41 -26.09
C LEU A 8 -52.21 -32.09 -24.59
N ALA A 9 -51.57 -32.93 -23.79
CA ALA A 9 -51.21 -32.62 -22.40
C ALA A 9 -49.78 -32.04 -22.37
N MET A 10 -49.64 -30.83 -21.83
CA MET A 10 -48.36 -30.14 -21.67
C MET A 10 -47.85 -30.37 -20.25
N SER A 11 -46.81 -31.20 -20.11
CA SER A 11 -46.18 -31.53 -18.83
C SER A 11 -45.22 -30.41 -18.42
N LEU A 12 -45.52 -29.70 -17.33
CA LEU A 12 -44.63 -28.74 -16.71
C LEU A 12 -43.54 -29.50 -15.91
N LEU A 13 -42.29 -29.47 -16.38
CA LEU A 13 -41.15 -30.04 -15.66
C LEU A 13 -40.65 -29.00 -14.62
N VAL A 14 -41.00 -29.18 -13.35
CA VAL A 14 -40.46 -28.36 -12.25
C VAL A 14 -39.08 -28.93 -11.86
N VAL A 15 -38.01 -28.22 -12.22
CA VAL A 15 -36.65 -28.55 -11.79
C VAL A 15 -36.52 -28.17 -10.30
N LEU A 16 -36.65 -29.17 -9.43
CA LEU A 16 -36.36 -29.04 -7.99
C LEU A 16 -34.85 -28.93 -7.78
N LEU A 17 -34.34 -27.70 -7.63
CA LEU A 17 -32.98 -27.52 -7.14
C LEU A 17 -32.89 -28.02 -5.69
N PRO A 18 -31.84 -28.77 -5.31
CA PRO A 18 -31.66 -29.24 -3.94
C PRO A 18 -31.60 -28.06 -2.97
N LYS A 19 -32.33 -28.13 -1.85
CA LYS A 19 -32.34 -27.07 -0.81
C LYS A 19 -30.93 -26.66 -0.33
N TRP A 20 -29.98 -27.59 -0.34
CA TRP A 20 -28.57 -27.33 -0.02
C TRP A 20 -27.90 -26.34 -0.98
N THR A 21 -28.17 -26.44 -2.27
CA THR A 21 -27.60 -25.55 -3.29
C THR A 21 -28.11 -24.12 -3.14
N VAL A 22 -29.35 -23.96 -2.66
CA VAL A 22 -29.98 -22.65 -2.40
C VAL A 22 -29.39 -21.98 -1.15
N LEU A 23 -29.15 -22.74 -0.06
CA LEU A 23 -28.53 -22.22 1.17
C LEU A 23 -27.09 -21.72 0.94
N GLN A 24 -26.28 -22.48 0.19
CA GLN A 24 -24.90 -22.10 -0.14
C GLN A 24 -24.81 -20.83 -1.00
N ALA A 25 -25.78 -20.62 -1.88
CA ALA A 25 -25.91 -19.39 -2.65
C ALA A 25 -26.24 -18.17 -1.79
N GLN A 26 -26.98 -18.36 -0.68
CA GLN A 26 -27.35 -17.26 0.22
C GLN A 26 -26.16 -16.80 1.08
N THR A 27 -25.40 -17.72 1.67
CA THR A 27 -24.25 -17.39 2.53
C THR A 27 -23.14 -16.70 1.74
N SER A 28 -22.85 -17.18 0.53
CA SER A 28 -21.88 -16.52 -0.36
C SER A 28 -22.32 -15.12 -0.78
N THR A 29 -23.62 -14.90 -1.01
CA THR A 29 -24.17 -13.56 -1.30
C THR A 29 -23.96 -12.62 -0.11
N LEU A 30 -24.27 -13.05 1.11
CA LEU A 30 -24.09 -12.25 2.33
C LEU A 30 -22.61 -11.88 2.57
N LEU A 31 -21.69 -12.82 2.35
CA LEU A 31 -20.25 -12.56 2.45
C LEU A 31 -19.78 -11.53 1.41
N ASN A 32 -20.26 -11.64 0.17
CA ASN A 32 -19.97 -10.67 -0.88
C ASN A 32 -20.53 -9.28 -0.57
N GLU A 33 -21.72 -9.18 0.02
CA GLU A 33 -22.26 -7.90 0.47
C GLU A 33 -21.44 -7.29 1.61
N LEU A 34 -21.04 -8.11 2.59
CA LEU A 34 -20.22 -7.65 3.73
C LEU A 34 -18.85 -7.16 3.28
N LYS A 35 -18.24 -7.87 2.32
CA LYS A 35 -16.97 -7.52 1.67
C LYS A 35 -16.96 -6.10 1.08
N GLN A 36 -18.10 -5.64 0.57
CA GLN A 36 -18.23 -4.34 -0.12
C GLN A 36 -18.68 -3.19 0.79
N VAL A 37 -18.85 -3.41 2.10
CA VAL A 37 -19.27 -2.35 3.02
C VAL A 37 -18.21 -1.25 3.09
N ALA A 38 -18.53 -0.05 2.60
CA ALA A 38 -17.67 1.13 2.67
C ALA A 38 -18.26 2.20 3.61
N PRO A 39 -17.48 3.19 4.07
CA PRO A 39 -18.00 4.29 4.87
C PRO A 39 -19.20 4.98 4.21
N GLY A 40 -20.26 5.19 4.99
CA GLY A 40 -21.48 5.89 4.57
C GLY A 40 -22.50 5.91 5.70
N ASP A 41 -23.53 6.74 5.60
CA ASP A 41 -24.46 7.04 6.70
C ASP A 41 -25.10 5.76 7.29
N ASP A 42 -25.43 4.76 6.46
CA ASP A 42 -26.08 3.52 6.89
C ASP A 42 -25.14 2.28 6.90
N SER A 43 -23.83 2.46 6.69
CA SER A 43 -22.91 1.35 6.44
C SER A 43 -22.84 0.37 7.62
N THR A 44 -22.87 0.91 8.84
CA THR A 44 -22.79 0.13 10.09
C THR A 44 -24.04 -0.69 10.32
N GLU A 45 -25.22 -0.11 10.12
CA GLU A 45 -26.49 -0.82 10.28
C GLU A 45 -26.64 -1.95 9.26
N LYS A 46 -26.31 -1.67 8.00
CA LYS A 46 -26.33 -2.69 6.93
C LYS A 46 -25.40 -3.85 7.28
N ALA A 47 -24.16 -3.56 7.67
CA ALA A 47 -23.20 -4.59 8.07
C ALA A 47 -23.69 -5.40 9.27
N ALA A 48 -24.25 -4.76 10.29
CA ALA A 48 -24.79 -5.44 11.47
C ALA A 48 -25.94 -6.41 11.12
N ARG A 49 -26.83 -6.03 10.19
CA ARG A 49 -27.91 -6.91 9.69
C ARG A 49 -27.34 -8.11 8.95
N ILE A 50 -26.36 -7.91 8.05
CA ILE A 50 -25.69 -8.99 7.33
C ILE A 50 -25.01 -9.97 8.30
N VAL A 51 -24.26 -9.45 9.28
CA VAL A 51 -23.59 -10.27 10.31
C VAL A 51 -24.60 -11.07 11.13
N LYS A 52 -25.79 -10.51 11.42
CA LYS A 52 -26.87 -11.25 12.10
C LYS A 52 -27.35 -12.43 11.25
N SER A 53 -27.62 -12.23 9.96
CA SER A 53 -28.04 -13.30 9.04
C SER A 53 -26.95 -14.36 8.84
N LEU A 54 -25.68 -13.96 8.77
CA LEU A 54 -24.55 -14.89 8.70
C LEU A 54 -24.47 -15.80 9.92
N LYS A 55 -24.77 -15.29 11.13
CA LYS A 55 -24.77 -16.11 12.36
C LYS A 55 -25.84 -17.22 12.36
N GLU A 56 -26.91 -17.04 11.59
CA GLU A 56 -28.01 -18.01 11.46
C GLU A 56 -27.74 -19.03 10.34
N SER A 57 -26.70 -18.81 9.52
CA SER A 57 -26.36 -19.66 8.39
C SER A 57 -25.65 -20.94 8.84
N GLN A 58 -26.18 -22.10 8.45
CA GLN A 58 -25.66 -23.41 8.87
C GLN A 58 -24.41 -23.85 8.10
N ASP A 59 -24.19 -23.30 6.92
CA ASP A 59 -23.10 -23.60 5.98
C ASP A 59 -21.94 -22.60 6.08
N LEU A 60 -22.03 -21.61 6.98
CA LEU A 60 -20.96 -20.63 7.19
C LEU A 60 -19.73 -21.30 7.80
N SER A 61 -18.66 -21.42 7.01
CA SER A 61 -17.38 -21.94 7.46
C SER A 61 -16.37 -20.83 7.76
N LEU A 62 -15.43 -21.11 8.67
CA LEU A 62 -14.34 -20.19 9.00
C LEU A 62 -13.50 -19.82 7.76
N THR A 63 -13.18 -20.79 6.90
CA THR A 63 -12.37 -20.55 5.70
C THR A 63 -13.11 -19.68 4.69
N ALA A 64 -14.42 -19.86 4.50
CA ALA A 64 -15.19 -19.01 3.59
C ALA A 64 -15.18 -17.53 4.02
N VAL A 65 -15.20 -17.26 5.33
CA VAL A 65 -15.08 -15.90 5.87
C VAL A 65 -13.69 -15.33 5.63
N LEU A 66 -12.64 -16.11 5.88
CA LEU A 66 -11.26 -15.70 5.65
C LEU A 66 -10.97 -15.44 4.17
N GLU A 67 -11.46 -16.29 3.27
CA GLU A 67 -11.37 -16.11 1.81
C GLU A 67 -12.07 -14.83 1.36
N SER A 68 -13.20 -14.50 1.99
CA SER A 68 -13.98 -13.29 1.68
C SER A 68 -13.29 -11.98 2.09
N MET A 69 -12.26 -12.04 2.94
CA MET A 69 -11.44 -10.86 3.27
C MET A 69 -10.63 -10.37 2.06
N ARG A 70 -10.33 -11.26 1.10
CA ARG A 70 -9.60 -10.88 -0.11
C ARG A 70 -10.42 -9.92 -0.95
N GLY A 71 -9.85 -8.74 -1.20
CA GLY A 71 -10.51 -7.68 -1.98
C GLY A 71 -11.68 -7.03 -1.25
N ALA A 72 -11.80 -7.21 0.06
CA ALA A 72 -12.73 -6.44 0.88
C ALA A 72 -12.25 -4.99 1.03
N THR A 73 -13.20 -4.08 1.17
CA THR A 73 -12.93 -2.72 1.66
C THR A 73 -12.32 -2.79 3.07
N PRO A 74 -11.62 -1.74 3.56
CA PRO A 74 -11.11 -1.73 4.94
C PRO A 74 -12.19 -1.99 5.99
N LEU A 75 -13.37 -1.37 5.83
CA LEU A 75 -14.49 -1.54 6.74
C LEU A 75 -15.11 -2.94 6.63
N GLY A 76 -15.30 -3.46 5.41
CA GLY A 76 -15.80 -4.82 5.18
C GLY A 76 -14.86 -5.89 5.76
N ARG A 77 -13.54 -5.71 5.60
CA ARG A 77 -12.53 -6.59 6.19
C ARG A 77 -12.59 -6.60 7.71
N ASN A 78 -12.78 -5.44 8.35
CA ASN A 78 -12.94 -5.35 9.80
C ASN A 78 -14.18 -6.14 10.27
N TRP A 79 -15.31 -6.03 9.58
CA TRP A 79 -16.51 -6.82 9.90
C TRP A 79 -16.29 -8.32 9.71
N LEU A 80 -15.69 -8.74 8.58
CA LEU A 80 -15.35 -10.14 8.30
C LEU A 80 -14.40 -10.72 9.35
N SER A 81 -13.39 -9.95 9.77
CA SER A 81 -12.49 -10.29 10.88
C SER A 81 -13.27 -10.56 12.19
N GLY A 82 -14.28 -9.74 12.49
CA GLY A 82 -15.19 -9.96 13.62
C GLY A 82 -15.99 -11.27 13.51
N VAL A 83 -16.49 -11.61 12.31
CA VAL A 83 -17.18 -12.88 12.06
C VAL A 83 -16.22 -14.07 12.22
N ALA A 84 -15.03 -13.99 11.63
CA ALA A 84 -14.01 -15.04 11.68
C ALA A 84 -13.57 -15.32 13.13
N ASN A 85 -13.32 -14.28 13.92
CA ASN A 85 -13.00 -14.41 15.36
C ASN A 85 -14.07 -15.19 16.13
N ASN A 86 -15.36 -14.92 15.85
CA ASN A 86 -16.46 -15.61 16.53
C ASN A 86 -16.58 -17.08 16.11
N LEU A 87 -16.32 -17.40 14.84
CA LEU A 87 -16.33 -18.79 14.35
C LEU A 87 -15.15 -19.59 14.91
N TYR A 88 -13.94 -19.02 14.88
CA TYR A 88 -12.75 -19.65 15.42
C TYR A 88 -12.92 -20.04 16.89
N ARG A 89 -13.42 -19.12 17.72
CA ARG A 89 -13.70 -19.38 19.15
C ARG A 89 -14.67 -20.54 19.38
N LYS A 90 -15.59 -20.80 18.46
CA LYS A 90 -16.56 -21.91 18.56
C LYS A 90 -16.02 -23.23 18.02
N GLN A 91 -15.03 -23.20 17.12
CA GLN A 91 -14.58 -24.36 16.33
C GLN A 91 -13.08 -24.63 16.46
N GLN A 92 -12.43 -24.06 17.47
CA GLN A 92 -10.97 -24.07 17.64
C GLN A 92 -10.34 -25.46 17.46
N ALA A 93 -10.87 -26.47 18.15
CA ALA A 93 -10.36 -27.85 18.12
C ALA A 93 -10.44 -28.53 16.74
N GLN A 94 -11.29 -28.04 15.82
CA GLN A 94 -11.56 -28.66 14.52
C GLN A 94 -10.97 -27.84 13.35
N SER A 95 -10.40 -26.67 13.64
CA SER A 95 -9.98 -25.71 12.60
C SER A 95 -8.56 -25.92 12.09
N GLY A 96 -7.74 -26.76 12.74
CA GLY A 96 -6.29 -26.88 12.47
C GLY A 96 -5.94 -27.17 11.01
N ASP A 97 -6.46 -28.26 10.43
CA ASP A 97 -6.14 -28.64 9.05
C ASP A 97 -6.64 -27.61 8.03
N ALA A 98 -7.85 -27.08 8.24
CA ALA A 98 -8.44 -26.07 7.38
C ALA A 98 -7.65 -24.76 7.40
N LEU A 99 -7.22 -24.31 8.58
CA LEU A 99 -6.39 -23.13 8.76
C LEU A 99 -4.99 -23.34 8.17
N MET A 100 -4.41 -24.53 8.31
CA MET A 100 -3.10 -24.83 7.72
C MET A 100 -3.17 -24.78 6.19
N LYS A 101 -4.20 -25.39 5.58
CA LYS A 101 -4.43 -25.31 4.13
C LYS A 101 -4.65 -23.87 3.66
N PHE A 102 -5.43 -23.10 4.41
CA PHE A 102 -5.65 -21.67 4.11
C PHE A 102 -4.33 -20.88 4.19
N LEU A 103 -3.53 -21.11 5.23
CA LEU A 103 -2.24 -20.43 5.42
C LEU A 103 -1.24 -20.75 4.29
N GLN A 104 -1.25 -21.98 3.76
CA GLN A 104 -0.39 -22.40 2.64
C GLN A 104 -0.75 -21.74 1.30
N ASP A 105 -1.99 -21.30 1.12
CA ASP A 105 -2.40 -20.55 -0.06
C ASP A 105 -1.92 -19.08 0.04
N THR A 106 -0.74 -18.82 -0.51
CA THR A 106 -0.11 -17.50 -0.53
C THR A 106 -0.85 -16.47 -1.37
N THR A 107 -1.87 -16.87 -2.15
CA THR A 107 -2.69 -15.93 -2.91
C THR A 107 -3.72 -15.23 -2.02
N GLN A 108 -4.01 -15.77 -0.83
CA GLN A 108 -5.01 -15.22 0.11
C GLN A 108 -4.60 -13.87 0.71
N ASP A 109 -5.58 -13.15 1.24
CA ASP A 109 -5.38 -11.85 1.90
C ASP A 109 -4.35 -11.96 3.04
N GLY A 110 -3.39 -11.04 3.07
CA GLY A 110 -2.29 -11.08 4.03
C GLY A 110 -2.76 -11.00 5.49
N GLU A 111 -3.77 -10.18 5.79
CA GLU A 111 -4.30 -10.05 7.14
C GLU A 111 -5.05 -11.32 7.56
N ALA A 112 -5.83 -11.91 6.64
CA ALA A 112 -6.51 -13.18 6.88
C ALA A 112 -5.50 -14.32 7.14
N ARG A 113 -4.42 -14.37 6.36
CA ARG A 113 -3.33 -15.35 6.55
C ARG A 113 -2.62 -15.15 7.88
N TYR A 114 -2.33 -13.90 8.25
CA TYR A 114 -1.73 -13.61 9.56
C TYR A 114 -2.63 -14.06 10.72
N LYS A 115 -3.95 -13.86 10.63
CA LYS A 115 -4.91 -14.38 11.63
C LYS A 115 -4.86 -15.90 11.74
N ALA A 116 -4.92 -16.61 10.59
CA ALA A 116 -4.81 -18.06 10.57
C ALA A 116 -3.49 -18.54 11.20
N PHE A 117 -2.37 -17.86 10.89
CA PHE A 117 -1.08 -18.14 11.50
C PHE A 117 -1.08 -17.94 13.03
N ILE A 118 -1.66 -16.84 13.54
CA ILE A 118 -1.77 -16.62 14.99
C ILE A 118 -2.57 -17.75 15.65
N TRP A 119 -3.74 -18.10 15.12
CA TRP A 119 -4.58 -19.18 15.65
C TRP A 119 -3.90 -20.55 15.63
N LEU A 120 -3.16 -20.87 14.58
CA LEU A 120 -2.39 -22.11 14.49
C LEU A 120 -1.23 -22.18 15.49
N THR A 121 -0.76 -21.04 15.99
CA THR A 121 0.50 -20.96 16.75
C THR A 121 0.36 -20.40 18.16
N GLU A 122 -0.84 -19.95 18.56
CA GLU A 122 -1.09 -19.24 19.82
C GLU A 122 -0.67 -20.03 21.07
N ASN A 123 -0.73 -21.36 21.00
CA ASN A 123 -0.39 -22.25 22.11
C ASN A 123 0.81 -23.19 21.81
N SER A 124 1.57 -22.94 20.73
CA SER A 124 2.76 -23.74 20.41
C SER A 124 3.90 -22.87 19.85
N PRO A 125 4.81 -22.40 20.72
CA PRO A 125 6.02 -21.68 20.30
C PRO A 125 6.90 -22.48 19.33
N GLU A 126 6.95 -23.81 19.47
CA GLU A 126 7.73 -24.69 18.61
C GLU A 126 7.13 -24.73 17.19
N GLN A 127 5.81 -24.91 17.08
CA GLN A 127 5.12 -24.85 15.80
C GLN A 127 5.25 -23.46 15.17
N ARG A 128 5.17 -22.40 15.99
CA ARG A 128 5.39 -21.02 15.54
C ARG A 128 6.76 -20.87 14.87
N SER A 129 7.83 -21.26 15.56
CA SER A 129 9.19 -21.15 15.04
C SER A 129 9.39 -22.01 13.79
N LEU A 130 8.84 -23.23 13.78
CA LEU A 130 8.89 -24.13 12.62
C LEU A 130 8.22 -23.53 11.38
N LEU A 131 7.05 -22.93 11.53
CA LEU A 131 6.35 -22.26 10.42
C LEU A 131 7.12 -21.03 9.95
N LEU A 132 7.53 -20.16 10.88
CA LEU A 132 8.25 -18.92 10.58
C LEU A 132 9.59 -19.18 9.86
N SER A 133 10.25 -20.30 10.13
CA SER A 133 11.49 -20.69 9.43
C SER A 133 11.33 -20.87 7.91
N LYS A 134 10.09 -21.02 7.42
CA LYS A 134 9.74 -21.23 6.00
C LYS A 134 9.03 -20.02 5.37
N MET A 135 8.90 -18.91 6.11
CA MET A 135 8.00 -17.79 5.74
C MET A 135 8.74 -16.44 5.59
N LEU A 136 10.06 -16.47 5.36
CA LEU A 136 10.87 -15.25 5.17
C LEU A 136 10.43 -14.40 3.97
N GLU A 137 9.82 -15.01 2.95
CA GLU A 137 9.32 -14.31 1.75
C GLU A 137 7.78 -14.30 1.69
N ASP A 138 7.11 -14.60 2.80
CA ASP A 138 5.64 -14.67 2.84
C ASP A 138 5.02 -13.35 2.35
N PRO A 139 3.95 -13.34 1.52
CA PRO A 139 3.35 -12.11 1.02
C PRO A 139 2.69 -11.25 2.11
N SER A 140 2.27 -11.81 3.25
CA SER A 140 1.78 -11.03 4.41
C SER A 140 2.95 -10.25 5.04
N PRO A 141 2.87 -8.91 5.14
CA PRO A 141 3.88 -8.11 5.82
C PRO A 141 4.12 -8.54 7.27
N GLU A 142 3.05 -8.92 7.99
CA GLU A 142 3.09 -9.29 9.40
C GLU A 142 3.75 -10.66 9.62
N ILE A 143 3.42 -11.65 8.78
CA ILE A 143 4.08 -12.96 8.81
C ILE A 143 5.56 -12.79 8.46
N ARG A 144 5.87 -12.03 7.40
CA ARG A 144 7.25 -11.78 6.96
C ARG A 144 8.07 -11.12 8.07
N TYR A 145 7.51 -10.08 8.70
CA TYR A 145 8.14 -9.41 9.83
C TYR A 145 8.47 -10.41 10.95
N ALA A 146 7.49 -11.22 11.36
CA ALA A 146 7.68 -12.23 12.39
C ALA A 146 8.72 -13.30 12.00
N ALA A 147 8.78 -13.69 10.73
CA ALA A 147 9.74 -14.67 10.22
C ALA A 147 11.18 -14.16 10.29
N ILE A 148 11.38 -12.88 9.97
CA ILE A 148 12.67 -12.22 10.10
C ILE A 148 13.07 -12.13 11.58
N GLU A 149 12.17 -11.71 12.47
CA GLU A 149 12.44 -11.67 13.92
C GLU A 149 12.81 -13.05 14.48
N ASN A 150 12.12 -14.11 14.07
CA ASN A 150 12.47 -15.48 14.47
C ASN A 150 13.87 -15.88 14.00
N SER A 151 14.30 -15.40 12.83
CA SER A 151 15.61 -15.72 12.24
C SER A 151 16.75 -14.88 12.84
N LEU A 152 16.46 -13.65 13.30
CA LEU A 152 17.43 -12.73 13.89
C LEU A 152 18.17 -13.30 15.11
N GLY A 153 17.55 -14.20 15.88
CA GLY A 153 18.21 -14.84 17.03
C GLY A 153 19.44 -15.68 16.65
N SER A 154 19.48 -16.18 15.41
CA SER A 154 20.57 -17.02 14.88
C SER A 154 21.47 -16.32 13.86
N ALA A 155 21.00 -15.25 13.22
CA ALA A 155 21.74 -14.50 12.21
C ALA A 155 22.76 -13.55 12.85
N LYS A 156 24.04 -13.94 12.81
CA LYS A 156 25.16 -13.13 13.31
C LYS A 156 26.13 -12.70 12.20
N GLU A 157 26.29 -13.54 11.19
CA GLU A 157 27.23 -13.29 10.10
C GLU A 157 26.64 -12.31 9.08
N PRO A 158 27.47 -11.44 8.46
CA PRO A 158 27.02 -10.48 7.45
C PRO A 158 26.16 -11.09 6.35
N GLU A 159 26.50 -12.27 5.86
CA GLU A 159 25.73 -12.96 4.81
C GLU A 159 24.30 -13.29 5.28
N SER A 160 24.15 -13.77 6.51
CA SER A 160 22.84 -14.11 7.08
C SER A 160 21.98 -12.86 7.31
N LEU A 161 22.58 -11.78 7.80
CA LEU A 161 21.91 -10.49 7.99
C LEU A 161 21.52 -9.86 6.65
N GLN A 162 22.37 -9.97 5.62
CA GLN A 162 22.07 -9.47 4.28
C GLN A 162 20.91 -10.23 3.65
N ARG A 163 20.80 -11.54 3.85
CA ARG A 163 19.62 -12.32 3.41
C ARG A 163 18.34 -11.81 4.04
N LEU A 164 18.36 -11.54 5.35
CA LEU A 164 17.20 -10.99 6.07
C LEU A 164 16.85 -9.58 5.58
N LEU A 165 17.86 -8.74 5.35
CA LEU A 165 17.68 -7.39 4.81
C LEU A 165 17.01 -7.42 3.43
N ASN A 166 17.39 -8.34 2.55
CA ASN A 166 16.83 -8.44 1.19
C ASN A 166 15.31 -8.75 1.18
N VAL A 167 14.82 -9.43 2.22
CA VAL A 167 13.40 -9.80 2.36
C VAL A 167 12.62 -8.84 3.26
N ALA A 168 13.30 -8.05 4.10
CA ALA A 168 12.67 -7.05 4.95
C ALA A 168 11.95 -5.95 4.15
N ARG A 169 10.82 -5.49 4.68
CA ARG A 169 10.01 -4.40 4.09
C ARG A 169 9.63 -3.32 5.09
N HIS A 170 9.50 -3.68 6.36
CA HIS A 170 9.14 -2.73 7.40
C HIS A 170 10.31 -1.80 7.72
N PRO A 171 10.11 -0.46 7.74
CA PRO A 171 11.21 0.50 7.95
C PRO A 171 12.05 0.22 9.20
N ASP A 172 11.42 0.01 10.34
CA ASP A 172 12.14 -0.23 11.60
C ASP A 172 13.02 -1.48 11.56
N GLN A 173 12.53 -2.56 10.94
CA GLN A 173 13.25 -3.81 10.82
C GLN A 173 14.43 -3.68 9.84
N VAL A 174 14.23 -2.98 8.73
CA VAL A 174 15.30 -2.66 7.76
C VAL A 174 16.39 -1.83 8.44
N VAL A 175 16.03 -0.75 9.14
CA VAL A 175 16.99 0.10 9.86
C VAL A 175 17.75 -0.70 10.92
N GLY A 176 17.05 -1.56 11.67
CA GLY A 176 17.67 -2.45 12.65
C GLY A 176 18.66 -3.45 12.03
N LEU A 177 18.31 -4.04 10.87
CA LEU A 177 19.18 -4.96 10.12
C LEU A 177 20.40 -4.26 9.53
N ILE A 178 20.23 -3.05 8.97
CA ILE A 178 21.34 -2.24 8.46
C ILE A 178 22.33 -1.93 9.59
N LYS A 179 21.83 -1.52 10.76
CA LYS A 179 22.69 -1.29 11.93
C LYS A 179 23.48 -2.54 12.33
N LYS A 180 22.84 -3.71 12.35
CA LYS A 180 23.52 -4.99 12.64
C LYS A 180 24.58 -5.34 11.59
N LEU A 181 24.31 -5.05 10.31
CA LEU A 181 25.29 -5.23 9.23
C LEU A 181 26.49 -4.30 9.40
N GLU A 182 26.25 -3.02 9.73
CA GLU A 182 27.30 -2.04 10.02
C GLU A 182 28.19 -2.51 11.19
N GLU A 183 27.57 -2.99 12.28
CA GLU A 183 28.27 -3.59 13.45
C GLU A 183 29.08 -4.83 13.06
N ALA A 184 28.63 -5.60 12.06
CA ALA A 184 29.34 -6.75 11.51
C ALA A 184 30.34 -6.38 10.39
N GLY A 185 30.62 -5.08 10.18
CA GLY A 185 31.62 -4.57 9.23
C GLY A 185 31.14 -4.44 7.78
N SER A 186 29.84 -4.53 7.53
CA SER A 186 29.23 -4.36 6.20
C SER A 186 28.43 -3.07 6.12
N ILE A 187 28.80 -2.19 5.19
CA ILE A 187 28.11 -0.91 4.98
C ILE A 187 26.98 -1.10 4.00
N VAL A 188 25.79 -0.64 4.36
CA VAL A 188 24.61 -0.62 3.48
C VAL A 188 24.15 0.81 3.29
N ASP A 189 24.01 1.22 2.03
CA ASP A 189 23.31 2.46 1.70
C ASP A 189 21.80 2.28 1.95
N GLN A 190 21.33 2.85 3.05
CA GLN A 190 19.93 2.78 3.45
C GLN A 190 19.00 3.44 2.42
N ALA A 191 19.40 4.59 1.87
CA ALA A 191 18.58 5.32 0.92
C ALA A 191 18.40 4.50 -0.36
N LYS A 192 19.50 3.92 -0.86
CA LYS A 192 19.48 3.01 -2.01
C LYS A 192 18.70 1.73 -1.72
N HIS A 193 18.84 1.14 -0.53
CA HIS A 193 18.11 -0.07 -0.15
C HIS A 193 16.59 0.14 -0.16
N PHE A 194 16.11 1.26 0.39
CA PHE A 194 14.69 1.62 0.34
C PHE A 194 14.23 2.12 -1.04
N GLY A 195 15.15 2.39 -1.97
CA GLY A 195 14.81 2.90 -3.30
C GLY A 195 14.40 4.38 -3.30
N PHE A 196 14.90 5.16 -2.34
CA PHE A 196 14.65 6.60 -2.33
C PHE A 196 15.31 7.30 -3.51
N VAL A 197 14.58 8.22 -4.13
CA VAL A 197 15.04 9.08 -5.20
C VAL A 197 15.68 10.31 -4.56
N GLY A 198 17.01 10.32 -4.46
CA GLY A 198 17.77 11.35 -3.75
C GLY A 198 18.20 12.55 -4.60
N THR A 199 18.25 12.43 -5.92
CA THR A 199 18.75 13.47 -6.83
C THR A 199 17.61 14.15 -7.58
N TRP A 200 17.57 15.48 -7.52
CA TRP A 200 16.50 16.32 -8.06
C TRP A 200 17.06 17.60 -8.66
N ASN A 201 16.46 18.04 -9.77
CA ASN A 201 16.54 19.43 -10.21
C ASN A 201 15.35 20.19 -9.62
N LEU A 202 15.62 21.14 -8.74
CA LEU A 202 14.63 21.91 -8.00
C LEU A 202 14.50 23.32 -8.56
N ILE A 203 13.30 23.89 -8.50
CA ILE A 203 13.04 25.28 -8.91
C ILE A 203 11.90 25.90 -8.11
N GLY A 204 12.10 27.15 -7.70
CA GLY A 204 11.17 27.92 -6.89
C GLY A 204 11.92 29.07 -6.20
N PRO A 205 11.27 29.81 -5.29
CA PRO A 205 9.87 29.67 -4.90
C PRO A 205 8.90 30.34 -5.90
N PHE A 206 7.74 29.73 -6.13
CA PHE A 206 6.58 30.31 -6.84
C PHE A 206 5.54 30.80 -5.83
N ASP A 207 4.65 31.72 -6.24
CA ASP A 207 3.61 32.26 -5.36
C ASP A 207 2.62 31.19 -4.90
N HIS A 208 2.36 31.12 -3.59
CA HIS A 208 1.26 30.35 -3.00
C HIS A 208 0.63 31.10 -1.82
N VAL A 209 0.71 32.44 -1.83
CA VAL A 209 0.16 33.27 -0.77
C VAL A 209 -1.36 33.10 -0.69
N GLY A 210 -1.89 32.94 0.52
CA GLY A 210 -3.27 32.62 0.84
C GLY A 210 -3.65 31.19 0.50
N THR A 211 -2.67 30.28 0.35
CA THR A 211 -2.87 28.89 -0.07
C THR A 211 -3.68 28.73 -1.37
N LYS A 212 -3.69 29.74 -2.24
CA LYS A 212 -4.65 29.85 -3.36
C LYS A 212 -4.21 29.15 -4.66
N ASN A 213 -2.93 28.80 -4.79
CA ASN A 213 -2.33 28.38 -6.07
C ASN A 213 -2.07 26.87 -6.17
N PHE A 214 -2.66 26.05 -5.29
CA PHE A 214 -2.52 24.59 -5.35
C PHE A 214 -3.04 24.03 -6.69
N ASN A 215 -4.23 24.49 -7.11
CA ASN A 215 -4.87 24.12 -8.37
C ASN A 215 -4.52 25.03 -9.55
N LYS A 216 -3.77 26.12 -9.33
CA LYS A 216 -3.25 26.95 -10.41
C LYS A 216 -2.20 26.16 -11.18
N SER A 217 -2.36 26.09 -12.50
CA SER A 217 -1.32 25.57 -13.38
C SER A 217 -0.29 26.65 -13.68
N PHE A 218 0.98 26.32 -13.48
CA PHE A 218 2.11 27.19 -13.81
C PHE A 218 2.74 26.76 -15.15
N PRO A 219 3.38 27.67 -15.90
CA PRO A 219 3.97 27.33 -17.20
C PRO A 219 4.90 26.11 -17.17
N ILE A 220 5.68 25.97 -16.08
CA ILE A 220 6.54 24.81 -15.81
C ILE A 220 5.82 23.46 -15.90
N GLU A 221 4.57 23.36 -15.42
CA GLU A 221 3.80 22.12 -15.49
C GLU A 221 3.50 21.77 -16.96
N THR A 222 3.09 22.77 -17.74
CA THR A 222 2.75 22.60 -19.16
C THR A 222 3.98 22.30 -20.00
N ASP A 223 5.07 23.04 -19.80
CA ASP A 223 6.33 22.84 -20.49
C ASP A 223 6.90 21.45 -20.20
N TRP A 224 6.93 21.05 -18.93
CA TRP A 224 7.47 19.75 -18.53
C TRP A 224 6.70 18.57 -19.13
N VAL A 225 5.37 18.64 -19.16
CA VAL A 225 4.50 17.64 -19.81
C VAL A 225 4.80 17.54 -21.31
N GLN A 226 5.13 18.65 -21.96
CA GLN A 226 5.55 18.69 -23.37
C GLN A 226 7.02 18.27 -23.60
N GLY A 227 7.75 17.90 -22.55
CA GLY A 227 9.18 17.57 -22.65
C GLY A 227 10.09 18.78 -22.79
N LYS A 228 9.59 19.98 -22.49
CA LYS A 228 10.35 21.23 -22.51
C LYS A 228 10.76 21.60 -21.09
N ILE A 229 11.96 22.15 -20.94
CA ILE A 229 12.45 22.70 -19.69
C ILE A 229 13.05 24.07 -20.02
N ALA A 230 12.36 25.15 -19.65
CA ALA A 230 12.92 26.49 -19.76
C ALA A 230 14.03 26.71 -18.71
N GLU A 231 15.00 27.56 -19.03
CA GLU A 231 16.11 27.92 -18.11
C GLU A 231 15.59 28.64 -16.85
N SER A 232 14.56 29.47 -17.01
CA SER A 232 13.96 30.25 -15.94
C SER A 232 12.45 30.38 -16.10
N TYR A 233 11.78 30.66 -14.98
CA TYR A 233 10.36 31.00 -14.93
C TYR A 233 10.15 32.20 -14.01
N GLU A 234 9.02 32.88 -14.15
CA GLU A 234 8.58 33.90 -13.21
C GLU A 234 8.25 33.24 -11.85
N GLY A 235 9.06 33.56 -10.83
CA GLY A 235 8.87 33.09 -9.47
C GLY A 235 8.11 34.11 -8.61
N LYS A 236 8.03 33.84 -7.31
CA LYS A 236 7.25 34.62 -6.34
C LYS A 236 7.70 36.08 -6.21
N LYS A 237 9.01 36.33 -6.20
CA LYS A 237 9.62 37.66 -6.03
C LYS A 237 10.43 38.09 -7.24
N GLN A 238 11.00 37.13 -7.95
CA GLN A 238 11.88 37.32 -9.10
C GLN A 238 11.87 36.06 -9.95
N ALA A 239 12.51 36.11 -11.13
CA ALA A 239 12.73 34.93 -11.94
C ALA A 239 13.55 33.87 -11.17
N VAL A 240 13.15 32.61 -11.29
CA VAL A 240 13.77 31.46 -10.63
C VAL A 240 14.37 30.54 -11.68
N LYS A 241 15.46 29.85 -11.32
CA LYS A 241 16.19 28.91 -12.17
C LYS A 241 16.29 27.54 -11.50
N TRP A 242 16.57 26.53 -12.30
CA TRP A 242 16.83 25.17 -11.81
C TRP A 242 18.14 25.11 -11.04
N GLN A 243 18.14 24.35 -9.96
CA GLN A 243 19.33 23.99 -9.20
C GLN A 243 19.31 22.49 -8.90
N GLU A 244 20.43 21.82 -9.16
CA GLU A 244 20.59 20.41 -8.83
C GLU A 244 20.81 20.24 -7.32
N TYR A 245 20.18 19.23 -6.74
CA TYR A 245 20.33 18.84 -5.35
C TYR A 245 20.35 17.32 -5.23
N THR A 246 21.31 16.78 -4.49
CA THR A 246 21.36 15.37 -4.12
C THR A 246 21.38 15.24 -2.61
N SER A 247 20.40 14.55 -2.05
CA SER A 247 20.33 14.28 -0.61
C SER A 247 21.44 13.35 -0.16
N LYS A 248 21.92 13.58 1.07
CA LYS A 248 22.85 12.70 1.78
C LYS A 248 22.20 12.03 2.99
N GLU A 249 20.90 12.24 3.17
CA GLU A 249 20.13 11.69 4.28
C GLU A 249 19.85 10.20 4.05
N LYS A 250 19.89 9.40 5.13
CA LYS A 250 19.68 7.94 5.07
C LYS A 250 18.28 7.55 4.58
N ASP A 251 17.32 8.46 4.65
CA ASP A 251 15.94 8.31 4.19
C ASP A 251 15.66 9.06 2.87
N GLY A 252 16.69 9.61 2.23
CA GLY A 252 16.57 10.37 0.98
C GLY A 252 15.72 11.65 1.10
N ASN A 253 15.54 12.18 2.32
CA ASN A 253 14.74 13.37 2.55
C ASN A 253 15.31 14.59 1.80
N ILE A 254 14.43 15.36 1.16
CA ILE A 254 14.71 16.64 0.52
C ILE A 254 14.13 17.75 1.40
N ASP A 255 14.98 18.44 2.16
CA ASP A 255 14.56 19.55 3.02
C ASP A 255 14.52 20.86 2.23
N LEU A 256 13.33 21.20 1.74
CA LEU A 256 13.09 22.41 0.97
C LEU A 256 13.11 23.67 1.85
N ALA A 257 12.88 23.56 3.17
CA ALA A 257 13.06 24.69 4.08
C ALA A 257 14.53 25.10 4.15
N VAL A 258 15.46 24.14 4.21
CA VAL A 258 16.89 24.45 4.17
C VAL A 258 17.30 25.01 2.80
N ILE A 259 16.84 24.39 1.71
CA ILE A 259 17.26 24.74 0.35
C ILE A 259 16.74 26.12 -0.10
N PHE A 260 15.52 26.49 0.30
CA PHE A 260 14.87 27.74 -0.12
C PHE A 260 14.69 28.73 1.04
N ALA A 261 15.61 28.71 2.02
CA ALA A 261 15.68 29.65 3.15
C ALA A 261 14.34 29.81 3.90
N ASN A 262 13.61 28.70 4.03
CA ASN A 262 12.32 28.57 4.71
C ASN A 262 11.26 29.59 4.20
N GLU A 263 11.28 29.89 2.90
CA GLU A 263 10.28 30.76 2.27
C GLU A 263 8.86 30.20 2.47
N LYS A 264 7.95 31.07 2.93
CA LYS A 264 6.57 30.72 3.25
C LYS A 264 5.59 31.08 2.15
N GLY A 265 4.40 30.48 2.15
CA GLY A 265 3.38 30.77 1.12
C GLY A 265 3.96 30.61 -0.27
N CYS A 266 4.66 29.49 -0.49
CA CYS A 266 5.39 29.24 -1.72
C CYS A 266 5.18 27.83 -2.27
N ILE A 267 5.49 27.67 -3.54
CA ILE A 267 5.56 26.38 -4.22
C ILE A 267 7.00 26.15 -4.70
N VAL A 268 7.49 24.93 -4.58
CA VAL A 268 8.71 24.45 -5.24
C VAL A 268 8.35 23.26 -6.11
N TYR A 269 8.93 23.22 -7.30
CA TYR A 269 8.89 22.05 -8.16
C TYR A 269 10.23 21.31 -8.09
N GLY A 270 10.17 20.00 -8.20
CA GLY A 270 11.33 19.14 -8.41
C GLY A 270 11.10 18.22 -9.60
N THR A 271 12.10 18.08 -10.47
CA THR A 271 12.08 17.08 -11.54
C THR A 271 13.27 16.15 -11.43
N THR A 272 13.05 14.89 -11.81
CA THR A 272 14.11 13.89 -11.87
C THR A 272 13.75 12.83 -12.92
N GLU A 273 14.73 12.00 -13.25
CA GLU A 273 14.57 10.85 -14.13
C GLU A 273 14.85 9.57 -13.33
N PHE A 274 14.01 8.58 -13.53
CA PHE A 274 14.14 7.25 -12.93
C PHE A 274 14.29 6.21 -14.02
N ASN A 275 15.42 5.51 -14.04
CA ASN A 275 15.69 4.46 -15.01
C ASN A 275 15.17 3.11 -14.49
N SER A 276 14.03 2.65 -15.01
CA SER A 276 13.40 1.40 -14.58
C SER A 276 13.98 0.19 -15.32
N PRO A 277 14.37 -0.90 -14.62
CA PRO A 277 14.76 -2.15 -15.26
C PRO A 277 13.56 -2.93 -15.85
N ILE A 278 12.34 -2.58 -15.45
CA ILE A 278 11.11 -3.28 -15.82
C ILE A 278 10.13 -2.36 -16.55
N GLU A 279 9.23 -2.98 -17.31
CA GLU A 279 7.99 -2.38 -17.78
C GLU A 279 6.82 -3.03 -17.03
N GLY A 280 5.87 -2.22 -16.56
CA GLY A 280 4.66 -2.70 -15.89
C GLY A 280 4.42 -2.09 -14.50
N PRO A 281 3.66 -2.80 -13.65
CA PRO A 281 3.09 -2.22 -12.45
C PRO A 281 4.15 -1.93 -11.38
N ALA A 282 4.01 -0.77 -10.75
CA ALA A 282 4.81 -0.32 -9.63
C ALA A 282 3.98 0.61 -8.73
N GLU A 283 4.61 1.13 -7.69
CA GLU A 283 4.03 2.15 -6.82
C GLU A 283 5.00 3.32 -6.66
N ILE A 284 4.44 4.52 -6.69
CA ILE A 284 5.12 5.72 -6.23
C ILE A 284 4.70 5.99 -4.80
N ARG A 285 5.66 6.06 -3.89
CA ARG A 285 5.41 6.22 -2.46
C ARG A 285 6.05 7.51 -1.97
N LEU A 286 5.25 8.35 -1.31
CA LEU A 286 5.63 9.69 -0.88
C LEU A 286 5.42 9.84 0.63
N GLY A 287 6.43 10.35 1.33
CA GLY A 287 6.28 11.01 2.62
C GLY A 287 6.34 12.52 2.42
N CYS A 288 5.30 13.26 2.83
CA CYS A 288 5.25 14.71 2.69
C CYS A 288 4.27 15.34 3.70
N ILE A 289 4.69 16.43 4.34
CA ILE A 289 3.90 17.20 5.32
C ILE A 289 3.06 18.31 4.67
N ASN A 290 3.20 18.48 3.36
CA ASN A 290 2.69 19.61 2.60
C ASN A 290 1.76 19.18 1.48
N GLY A 291 0.96 20.14 0.99
CA GLY A 291 0.18 19.95 -0.22
C GLY A 291 1.09 19.61 -1.39
N HIS A 292 0.79 18.55 -2.12
CA HIS A 292 1.64 18.07 -3.19
C HIS A 292 0.88 17.54 -4.39
N LYS A 293 1.56 17.55 -5.54
CA LYS A 293 1.14 16.87 -6.77
C LYS A 293 2.34 16.17 -7.39
N ILE A 294 2.11 14.99 -7.97
CA ILE A 294 3.14 14.26 -8.70
C ILE A 294 2.65 13.90 -10.09
N TRP A 295 3.50 14.13 -11.09
CA TRP A 295 3.32 13.65 -12.45
C TRP A 295 4.39 12.62 -12.79
N LEU A 296 3.98 11.57 -13.48
CA LEU A 296 4.84 10.54 -14.06
C LEU A 296 4.62 10.53 -15.57
N ASN A 297 5.70 10.71 -16.35
CA ASN A 297 5.65 10.68 -17.81
C ASN A 297 4.54 11.57 -18.42
N GLY A 298 4.32 12.76 -17.83
CA GLY A 298 3.30 13.72 -18.26
C GLY A 298 1.89 13.50 -17.70
N LYS A 299 1.62 12.39 -16.99
CA LYS A 299 0.33 12.10 -16.38
C LYS A 299 0.35 12.46 -14.89
N LEU A 300 -0.65 13.22 -14.42
CA LEU A 300 -0.87 13.44 -12.98
C LEU A 300 -1.25 12.11 -12.32
N VAL A 301 -0.46 11.67 -11.34
CA VAL A 301 -0.69 10.41 -10.61
C VAL A 301 -1.13 10.67 -9.17
N MET A 302 -0.65 11.72 -8.52
CA MET A 302 -0.99 12.01 -7.12
C MET A 302 -1.34 13.48 -6.94
N SER A 303 -2.35 13.79 -6.11
CA SER A 303 -2.77 15.17 -5.80
C SER A 303 -3.46 15.22 -4.43
N ASN A 304 -2.74 15.68 -3.41
CA ASN A 304 -3.28 15.82 -2.05
C ASN A 304 -3.01 17.24 -1.54
N GLU A 305 -4.07 17.96 -1.15
CA GLU A 305 -3.98 19.29 -0.55
C GLU A 305 -4.10 19.18 0.97
N VAL A 306 -3.12 18.50 1.58
CA VAL A 306 -3.08 18.26 3.03
C VAL A 306 -1.86 18.93 3.61
N TYR A 307 -2.05 19.70 4.68
CA TYR A 307 -1.00 20.43 5.36
C TYR A 307 -0.88 19.96 6.80
N HIS A 308 0.35 19.91 7.31
CA HIS A 308 0.66 19.59 8.71
C HIS A 308 0.17 18.23 9.17
N SER A 309 -0.04 17.31 8.23
CA SER A 309 -0.04 15.90 8.53
C SER A 309 1.36 15.52 9.02
N SER A 310 1.47 14.66 10.04
CA SER A 310 2.76 14.02 10.34
C SER A 310 3.36 13.43 9.05
N THR A 311 4.68 13.31 8.97
CA THR A 311 5.35 12.64 7.85
C THR A 311 5.82 11.27 8.30
N GLN A 312 5.53 10.27 7.49
CA GLN A 312 6.04 8.91 7.61
C GLN A 312 6.52 8.42 6.23
N ILE A 313 7.41 7.43 6.24
CA ILE A 313 7.75 6.68 5.02
C ILE A 313 6.45 6.08 4.48
N ASP A 314 6.25 6.19 3.16
CA ASP A 314 5.06 5.68 2.47
C ASP A 314 3.71 6.22 2.98
N GLN A 315 3.68 7.49 3.39
CA GLN A 315 2.43 8.14 3.82
C GLN A 315 1.35 8.10 2.73
N TYR A 316 1.75 8.36 1.49
CA TYR A 316 0.88 8.28 0.31
C TYR A 316 1.46 7.24 -0.65
N ILE A 317 0.61 6.33 -1.13
CA ILE A 317 0.98 5.26 -2.05
C ILE A 317 0.02 5.33 -3.22
N GLU A 318 0.56 5.44 -4.43
CA GLU A 318 -0.23 5.45 -5.66
C GLU A 318 0.29 4.38 -6.63
N PRO A 319 -0.58 3.49 -7.15
CA PRO A 319 -0.19 2.56 -8.20
C PRO A 319 0.11 3.31 -9.50
N ILE A 320 1.22 2.93 -10.13
CA ILE A 320 1.71 3.51 -11.37
C ILE A 320 2.12 2.43 -12.37
N GLU A 321 2.25 2.82 -13.63
CA GLU A 321 2.79 1.98 -14.71
C GLU A 321 4.13 2.56 -15.15
N LEU A 322 5.20 1.78 -14.98
CA LEU A 322 6.54 2.15 -15.43
C LEU A 322 6.77 1.69 -16.87
N LYS A 323 7.50 2.49 -17.62
CA LYS A 323 8.15 2.07 -18.86
C LYS A 323 9.51 1.49 -18.52
N LYS A 324 9.98 0.48 -19.26
CA LYS A 324 11.40 0.10 -19.19
C LYS A 324 12.26 1.27 -19.69
N GLY A 325 13.34 1.57 -18.99
CA GLY A 325 14.20 2.72 -19.27
C GLY A 325 13.76 3.98 -18.51
N THR A 326 14.00 5.15 -19.11
CA THR A 326 13.77 6.45 -18.48
C THR A 326 12.28 6.75 -18.25
N ASN A 327 11.93 7.05 -17.01
CA ASN A 327 10.66 7.61 -16.59
C ASN A 327 10.90 9.00 -15.98
N ARG A 328 10.19 10.02 -16.44
CA ARG A 328 10.33 11.38 -15.95
C ARG A 328 9.33 11.63 -14.83
N ILE A 329 9.78 12.22 -13.72
CA ILE A 329 8.95 12.54 -12.56
C ILE A 329 9.01 14.05 -12.30
N LEU A 330 7.86 14.66 -12.08
CA LEU A 330 7.72 16.04 -11.58
C LEU A 330 6.95 15.99 -10.26
N ILE A 331 7.48 16.64 -9.23
CA ILE A 331 6.77 16.89 -7.99
C ILE A 331 6.55 18.40 -7.82
N LYS A 332 5.36 18.77 -7.36
CA LYS A 332 5.01 20.11 -6.87
C LYS A 332 4.79 19.98 -5.38
N VAL A 333 5.45 20.79 -4.58
CA VAL A 333 5.26 20.85 -3.12
C VAL A 333 4.87 22.27 -2.74
N CYS A 334 3.84 22.41 -1.90
CA CYS A 334 3.21 23.68 -1.58
C CYS A 334 3.32 23.93 -0.07
N GLN A 335 4.02 25.00 0.33
CA GLN A 335 4.15 25.45 1.70
C GLN A 335 3.22 26.64 1.96
N ASN A 336 2.51 26.63 3.10
CA ASN A 336 1.65 27.75 3.53
C ASN A 336 2.43 28.79 4.35
N GLU A 337 1.72 29.80 4.85
CA GLU A 337 2.29 30.92 5.61
C GLU A 337 2.41 30.73 7.11
N GLN A 338 2.13 29.53 7.62
CA GLN A 338 2.19 29.29 9.06
C GLN A 338 3.62 29.44 9.59
N THR A 339 3.73 30.18 10.69
CA THR A 339 4.99 30.57 11.34
C THR A 339 5.23 29.82 12.65
N GLU A 340 4.25 29.04 13.09
CA GLU A 340 4.35 28.20 14.28
C GLU A 340 5.48 27.17 14.11
N ALA A 341 6.20 26.88 15.19
CA ALA A 341 7.39 26.01 15.14
C ALA A 341 7.13 24.62 14.53
N TRP A 342 5.93 24.07 14.71
CA TRP A 342 5.51 22.78 14.15
C TRP A 342 5.18 22.84 12.64
N ALA A 343 4.94 24.02 12.09
CA ALA A 343 4.59 24.28 10.68
C ALA A 343 5.82 24.65 9.82
N GLN A 344 7.04 24.45 10.36
CA GLN A 344 8.28 24.86 9.68
C GLN A 344 8.86 23.79 8.77
N ARG A 345 8.44 22.53 8.92
CA ARG A 345 8.91 21.44 8.07
C ARG A 345 8.33 21.60 6.68
N TYR A 346 9.22 21.63 5.70
CA TYR A 346 8.89 21.70 4.28
C TYR A 346 9.81 20.73 3.55
N GLN A 347 9.31 19.52 3.33
CA GLN A 347 10.16 18.43 2.87
C GLN A 347 9.37 17.31 2.21
N PHE A 348 10.07 16.48 1.45
CA PHE A 348 9.51 15.25 0.91
C PHE A 348 10.56 14.14 0.82
N MET A 349 10.08 12.90 0.82
CA MET A 349 10.85 11.69 0.51
C MET A 349 10.03 10.87 -0.49
N LEU A 350 10.65 10.48 -1.60
CA LEU A 350 9.97 9.74 -2.67
C LEU A 350 10.73 8.47 -2.99
N ARG A 351 10.04 7.35 -3.12
CA ARG A 351 10.61 6.08 -3.55
C ARG A 351 9.69 5.35 -4.52
N ILE A 352 10.27 4.44 -5.29
CA ILE A 352 9.56 3.63 -6.29
C ILE A 352 9.74 2.16 -5.94
N THR A 353 8.62 1.46 -5.78
CA THR A 353 8.60 0.08 -5.28
C THR A 353 7.66 -0.82 -6.07
N ASP A 354 7.76 -2.13 -5.86
CA ASP A 354 6.64 -3.03 -6.14
C ASP A 354 5.54 -2.88 -5.07
N SER A 355 4.43 -3.62 -5.22
CA SER A 355 3.31 -3.61 -4.28
C SER A 355 3.63 -4.14 -2.88
N THR A 356 4.74 -4.88 -2.74
CA THR A 356 5.22 -5.38 -1.44
C THR A 356 6.05 -4.33 -0.70
N GLY A 357 6.36 -3.21 -1.34
CA GLY A 357 7.26 -2.17 -0.84
C GLY A 357 8.73 -2.47 -1.11
N LYS A 358 9.05 -3.46 -1.96
CA LYS A 358 10.44 -3.71 -2.37
C LYS A 358 10.87 -2.62 -3.35
N ALA A 359 12.01 -2.01 -3.11
CA ALA A 359 12.58 -1.04 -4.04
C ALA A 359 12.76 -1.63 -5.45
N ILE A 360 12.30 -0.89 -6.46
CA ILE A 360 12.69 -1.14 -7.85
C ILE A 360 14.04 -0.47 -8.05
N GLN A 361 15.09 -1.27 -8.12
CA GLN A 361 16.47 -0.78 -8.20
C GLN A 361 16.77 -0.31 -9.62
N GLN A 362 17.32 0.90 -9.74
CA GLN A 362 17.84 1.39 -11.01
C GLN A 362 19.05 0.55 -11.45
N PRO A 363 19.25 0.30 -12.75
CA PRO A 363 20.50 -0.27 -13.25
C PRO A 363 21.68 0.62 -12.81
N ASN A 364 22.77 -0.01 -12.34
CA ASN A 364 24.01 0.71 -12.02
C ASN A 364 24.64 1.33 -13.27
#